data_AF-A0A327NW82-F1
#
_entry.id   AF-A0A327NW82-F1
#
_cell.length_a   1.000
_cell.length_b   1.000
_cell.length_c   1.000
_cell.angle_alpha   90.00
_cell.angle_beta   90.00
_cell.angle_gamma   90.00
#
_symmetry.space_group_name_H-M   'P 1'
#
loop_
_entity.id
_entity.type
_entity.pdbx_description
1 polymer ?
#
loop_
_entity_poly.entity_id
_entity_poly.type
_entity_poly.pdbx_seq_one_letter_code
_entity_poly.pdbx_strand_id
1 'polypeptide(L)'
;MEDITVEDLKSRLDNKEKFMFLDVREEWEYEDDNLGAKNIPLADLPTRLDELEAYKDSEIVVHCRSGARSMNAKKFLESKGFSKVRNTTGGILAYRNL
;
A
#
# COMPACT_ATOMS: atom_id res chain seq x y z
N MET A 1 1.50 -13.26 -3.48
CA MET A 1 2.67 -13.09 -2.58
C MET A 1 2.20 -12.98 -1.13
N GLU A 2 3.05 -13.31 -0.16
CA GLU A 2 2.71 -13.15 1.26
C GLU A 2 2.61 -11.66 1.64
N ASP A 3 1.65 -11.35 2.50
CA ASP A 3 1.49 -10.04 3.14
C ASP A 3 2.66 -9.77 4.10
N ILE A 4 2.84 -8.50 4.47
CA ILE A 4 3.86 -8.08 5.43
C ILE A 4 3.22 -7.59 6.72
N THR A 5 3.97 -7.61 7.82
CA THR A 5 3.55 -6.98 9.07
C THR A 5 3.94 -5.50 9.11
N VAL A 6 3.51 -4.79 10.15
CA VAL A 6 3.92 -3.39 10.35
C VAL A 6 5.37 -3.26 10.81
N GLU A 7 5.92 -4.27 11.48
CA GLU A 7 7.34 -4.36 11.84
C GLU A 7 8.21 -4.52 10.59
N ASP A 8 7.79 -5.38 9.66
CA ASP A 8 8.44 -5.51 8.35
C ASP A 8 8.41 -4.19 7.60
N LEU A 9 7.23 -3.56 7.51
CA LEU A 9 7.08 -2.26 6.85
C LEU A 9 8.01 -1.21 7.49
N LYS A 10 8.02 -1.11 8.82
CA LYS A 10 8.87 -0.16 9.56
C LYS A 10 10.34 -0.38 9.26
N SER A 11 10.81 -1.62 9.32
CA SER A 11 12.20 -1.97 9.00
C SER A 11 12.59 -1.54 7.59
N ARG A 12 11.74 -1.82 6.60
CA ARG A 12 12.00 -1.46 5.19
C ARG A 12 12.02 0.05 4.97
N LEU A 13 11.13 0.79 5.62
CA LEU A 13 11.11 2.26 5.58
C LEU A 13 12.35 2.87 6.24
N ASP A 14 12.72 2.39 7.43
CA ASP A 14 13.90 2.84 8.18
C ASP A 14 15.19 2.56 7.39
N ASN A 15 15.26 1.43 6.68
CA ASN A 15 16.37 1.04 5.81
C ASN A 15 16.33 1.70 4.42
N LYS A 16 15.30 2.50 4.10
CA LYS A 16 15.09 3.15 2.80
C LYS A 16 15.13 2.17 1.62
N GLU A 17 14.56 0.99 1.82
CA GLU A 17 14.40 0.00 0.76
C GLU A 17 13.54 0.57 -0.38
N LYS A 18 13.82 0.15 -1.62
CA LYS A 18 13.13 0.65 -2.80
C LYS A 18 11.95 -0.25 -3.16
N PHE A 19 10.75 0.27 -2.97
CA PHE A 19 9.50 -0.35 -3.41
C PHE A 19 8.45 0.75 -3.68
N MET A 20 7.40 0.41 -4.43
CA MET A 20 6.27 1.32 -4.61
C MET A 20 5.39 1.26 -3.36
N PHE A 21 5.36 2.33 -2.58
CA PHE A 21 4.58 2.40 -1.35
C PHE A 21 3.26 3.13 -1.58
N LEU A 22 2.14 2.44 -1.40
CA LEU A 22 0.80 2.91 -1.77
C LEU A 22 -0.13 2.96 -0.54
N ASP A 23 -0.77 4.12 -0.35
CA ASP A 23 -1.85 4.31 0.62
C ASP A 23 -3.18 4.41 -0.11
N VAL A 24 -4.12 3.51 0.21
CA VAL A 24 -5.45 3.46 -0.41
C VAL A 24 -6.57 3.99 0.48
N ARG A 25 -6.22 4.77 1.50
CA ARG A 25 -7.19 5.57 2.28
C ARG A 25 -7.67 6.77 1.47
N GLU A 26 -8.74 7.39 1.97
CA GLU A 26 -9.24 8.65 1.43
C GLU A 26 -8.22 9.77 1.63
N GLU A 27 -8.26 10.79 0.76
CA GLU A 27 -7.31 11.91 0.78
C GLU A 27 -7.25 12.60 2.15
N TRP A 28 -8.41 12.86 2.77
CA TRP A 28 -8.49 13.49 4.09
C TRP A 28 -7.86 12.64 5.21
N GLU A 29 -7.91 11.30 5.13
CA GLU A 29 -7.22 10.44 6.10
C GLU A 29 -5.70 10.48 5.90
N TYR A 30 -5.24 10.65 4.66
CA TYR A 30 -3.83 10.74 4.29
C TYR A 30 -3.23 12.11 4.66
N GLU A 31 -4.00 13.19 4.47
CA GLU A 31 -3.62 14.55 4.86
C GLU A 31 -3.47 14.70 6.39
N ASP A 32 -4.35 14.06 7.16
CA ASP A 32 -4.31 14.06 8.62
C ASP A 32 -3.09 13.30 9.18
N ASP A 33 -2.79 12.13 8.62
CA ASP A 33 -1.62 11.33 8.98
C ASP A 33 -1.19 10.43 7.82
N ASN A 34 0.12 10.37 7.51
CA ASN A 34 0.65 9.43 6.52
C ASN A 34 2.07 8.95 6.83
N LEU A 35 2.47 7.90 6.11
CA LEU A 35 3.78 7.24 6.21
C LEU A 35 4.72 7.58 5.05
N GLY A 36 4.41 8.63 4.26
CA GLY A 36 5.18 8.98 3.07
C GLY A 36 4.91 8.10 1.83
N ALA A 37 3.83 7.31 1.85
CA ALA A 37 3.34 6.57 0.70
C ALA A 37 2.73 7.51 -0.36
N LYS A 38 2.60 7.04 -1.61
CA LYS A 38 1.73 7.68 -2.61
C LYS A 38 0.27 7.40 -2.27
N ASN A 39 -0.59 8.41 -2.25
CA ASN A 39 -2.02 8.22 -2.02
C ASN A 39 -2.78 8.02 -3.34
N ILE A 40 -3.52 6.91 -3.43
CA ILE A 40 -4.54 6.66 -4.45
C ILE A 40 -5.69 5.98 -3.72
N PRO A 41 -6.79 6.68 -3.40
CA PRO A 41 -7.93 6.09 -2.73
C PRO A 41 -8.41 4.82 -3.43
N LEU A 42 -8.88 3.83 -2.65
CA LEU A 42 -9.30 2.53 -3.21
C LEU A 42 -10.34 2.68 -4.33
N ALA A 43 -11.25 3.64 -4.21
CA ALA A 43 -12.29 3.91 -5.20
C ALA A 43 -11.73 4.46 -6.53
N ASP A 44 -10.61 5.18 -6.48
CA ASP A 44 -9.97 5.80 -7.64
C ASP A 44 -8.93 4.88 -8.30
N LEU A 45 -8.53 3.81 -7.62
CA LEU A 45 -7.52 2.87 -8.12
C LEU A 45 -7.82 2.32 -9.54
N PRO A 46 -9.08 2.04 -9.94
CA PRO A 46 -9.38 1.61 -11.31
C PRO A 46 -9.15 2.66 -12.38
N THR A 47 -9.38 3.95 -12.07
CA THR A 47 -9.23 5.05 -13.03
C THR A 47 -7.81 5.63 -13.03
N ARG A 48 -7.03 5.37 -11.97
CA ARG A 48 -5.65 5.83 -11.80
C ARG A 48 -4.60 4.72 -11.96
N LEU A 49 -4.97 3.60 -12.57
CA LEU A 49 -4.10 2.43 -12.73
C LEU A 49 -2.83 2.75 -13.54
N ASP A 50 -2.93 3.64 -14.53
CA ASP A 50 -1.81 4.03 -15.40
C ASP A 50 -0.64 4.63 -14.61
N GLU A 51 -0.91 5.25 -13.45
CA GLU A 51 0.13 5.77 -12.56
C GLU A 51 0.98 4.69 -11.89
N LEU A 52 0.51 3.45 -11.92
CA LEU A 52 1.17 2.29 -11.33
C LEU A 52 1.82 1.40 -12.39
N GLU A 53 1.53 1.55 -13.68
CA GLU A 53 1.95 0.61 -14.73
C GLU A 53 3.49 0.45 -14.81
N ALA A 54 4.26 1.49 -14.50
CA ALA A 54 5.73 1.42 -14.40
C ALA A 54 6.24 0.47 -13.30
N TYR A 55 5.37 0.09 -12.35
CA TYR A 55 5.68 -0.77 -11.21
C TYR A 55 5.12 -2.19 -11.36
N LYS A 56 4.62 -2.57 -12.54
CA LYS A 56 3.99 -3.89 -12.78
C LYS A 56 4.87 -5.09 -12.39
N ASP A 57 6.18 -4.94 -12.59
CA ASP A 57 7.22 -5.93 -12.24
C ASP A 57 8.00 -5.58 -10.96
N SER A 58 7.67 -4.46 -10.32
CA SER A 58 8.28 -4.00 -9.06
C SER A 58 7.41 -4.40 -7.87
N GLU A 59 8.00 -4.44 -6.68
CA GLU A 59 7.22 -4.66 -5.47
C GLU A 59 6.34 -3.45 -5.16
N ILE A 60 5.05 -3.71 -4.94
CA ILE A 60 4.08 -2.72 -4.46
C ILE A 60 3.64 -3.13 -3.06
N VAL A 61 3.93 -2.29 -2.07
CA VAL A 61 3.44 -2.45 -0.71
C VAL A 61 2.26 -1.51 -0.52
N VAL A 62 1.11 -2.08 -0.19
CA VAL A 62 -0.14 -1.33 -0.04
C VAL A 62 -0.57 -1.36 1.42
N HIS A 63 -0.96 -0.20 1.96
CA HIS A 63 -1.56 -0.11 3.29
C HIS A 63 -2.83 0.74 3.26
N CYS A 64 -3.62 0.60 4.32
CA CYS A 64 -4.75 1.48 4.59
C CYS A 64 -4.88 1.71 6.10
N ARG A 65 -6.08 2.00 6.60
CA ARG A 65 -6.32 2.20 8.04
C ARG A 65 -6.02 0.94 8.88
N SER A 66 -6.58 -0.21 8.50
CA SER A 66 -6.54 -1.45 9.30
C SER A 66 -6.11 -2.72 8.54
N GLY A 67 -5.84 -2.60 7.23
CA GLY A 67 -5.50 -3.74 6.34
C GLY A 67 -6.63 -4.22 5.42
N ALA A 68 -7.90 -3.89 5.71
CA ALA A 68 -9.04 -4.39 4.92
C ALA A 68 -9.11 -3.79 3.50
N ARG A 69 -9.04 -2.45 3.38
CA ARG A 69 -9.05 -1.77 2.06
C ARG A 69 -7.81 -2.11 1.22
N SER A 70 -6.63 -2.22 1.84
CA SER A 70 -5.40 -2.58 1.16
C SER A 70 -5.37 -4.04 0.69
N MET A 71 -6.04 -4.96 1.40
CA MET A 71 -6.29 -6.31 0.89
C MET A 71 -7.14 -6.30 -0.39
N ASN A 72 -8.17 -5.44 -0.47
CA ASN A 72 -8.96 -5.30 -1.69
C ASN A 72 -8.15 -4.67 -2.83
N ALA A 73 -7.35 -3.64 -2.54
CA ALA A 73 -6.43 -3.05 -3.49
C ALA A 73 -5.42 -4.08 -4.03
N LYS A 74 -4.85 -4.91 -3.16
CA LYS A 74 -3.95 -6.02 -3.53
C LYS A 74 -4.61 -6.93 -4.55
N LYS A 75 -5.80 -7.46 -4.23
CA LYS A 75 -6.55 -8.37 -5.13
C LYS A 75 -6.86 -7.70 -6.46
N PHE A 76 -7.23 -6.42 -6.43
CA PHE A 76 -7.49 -5.66 -7.65
C PHE A 76 -6.23 -5.54 -8.51
N LEU A 77 -5.11 -5.11 -7.95
CA LEU A 77 -3.84 -4.97 -8.68
C LEU A 77 -3.34 -6.32 -9.20
N GLU A 78 -3.40 -7.39 -8.40
CA GLU A 78 -3.06 -8.75 -8.85
C GLU A 78 -3.93 -9.17 -10.05
N SER A 79 -5.23 -8.84 -10.05
CA SER A 79 -6.14 -9.10 -11.19
C SER A 79 -5.78 -8.33 -12.47
N LYS A 80 -5.01 -7.24 -12.34
CA LYS A 80 -4.51 -6.41 -13.46
C LYS A 80 -3.10 -6.79 -13.91
N GLY A 81 -2.54 -7.86 -13.36
CA GLY A 81 -1.23 -8.39 -13.75
C GLY A 81 -0.06 -7.81 -12.95
N PHE A 82 -0.30 -7.10 -11.86
CA PHE A 82 0.76 -6.70 -10.94
C PHE A 82 1.21 -7.91 -10.14
N SER A 83 2.43 -8.37 -10.39
CA SER A 83 2.87 -9.68 -9.90
C SER A 83 3.35 -9.66 -8.44
N LYS A 84 3.84 -8.51 -7.94
CA LYS A 84 4.52 -8.37 -6.64
C LYS A 84 3.80 -7.42 -5.67
N VAL A 85 2.51 -7.65 -5.43
CA VAL A 85 1.72 -6.81 -4.52
C VAL A 85 1.64 -7.44 -3.13
N ARG A 86 1.93 -6.65 -2.09
CA ARG A 86 1.85 -7.05 -0.68
C ARG A 86 0.93 -6.12 0.08
N ASN A 87 0.02 -6.68 0.86
CA ASN A 87 -0.78 -5.91 1.81
C ASN A 87 -0.03 -5.81 3.14
N THR A 88 -0.12 -4.65 3.79
CA THR A 88 0.37 -4.45 5.17
C THR A 88 -0.74 -4.82 6.15
N THR A 89 -0.54 -5.89 6.91
CA THR A 89 -1.51 -6.34 7.91
C THR A 89 -1.60 -5.33 9.06
N GLY A 90 -2.80 -5.08 9.59
CA GLY A 90 -3.03 -4.09 10.66
C GLY A 90 -3.02 -2.61 10.22
N GLY A 91 -2.47 -2.29 9.05
CA GLY A 91 -2.48 -0.94 8.47
C GLY A 91 -1.78 0.12 9.34
N ILE A 92 -2.09 1.40 9.07
CA ILE A 92 -1.47 2.52 9.81
C ILE A 92 -1.83 2.51 11.30
N LEU A 93 -2.99 1.97 11.69
CA LEU A 93 -3.35 1.86 13.11
C LEU A 93 -2.37 0.96 13.87
N ALA A 94 -2.02 -0.21 13.33
CA ALA A 94 -1.02 -1.06 13.96
C ALA A 94 0.38 -0.44 13.91
N TYR A 95 0.73 0.22 12.80
CA TYR A 95 2.03 0.88 12.64
C TYR A 95 2.27 1.97 13.70
N ARG A 96 1.25 2.75 14.02
CA ARG A 96 1.32 3.83 15.04
C ARG A 96 1.34 3.30 16.48
N ASN A 97 1.09 2.02 16.69
CA ASN A 97 1.16 1.36 17.99
C ASN A 97 2.46 0.56 18.19
N LEU A 98 3.41 0.61 17.24
CA LEU A 98 4.77 0.07 17.37
C LEU A 98 5.62 0.94 18.31
#